data_AF-A0A452E5N3-F1
#
_entry.id   AF-A0A452E5N3-F1
#
_cell.length_a   1.000
_cell.length_b   1.000
_cell.length_c   1.000
_cell.angle_alpha   90.00
_cell.angle_beta   90.00
_cell.angle_gamma   90.00
#
_symmetry.space_group_name_H-M   'P 1'
#
loop_
_entity.id
_entity.type
_entity.pdbx_description
1 polymer ?
#
loop_
_entity_poly.entity_id
_entity_poly.type
_entity_poly.pdbx_seq_one_letter_code
_entity_poly.pdbx_strand_id
1 'polypeptide(L)'
;AKSCHLQIEVLLFVVGRALAQALQQEFAASQAAAGTWGRAGHQCAAASSLPSLRLWEAQQVLSASKLSRKEIQKSYEHLFKVNNRSIGGSFYLQSKVVRAKERLEEELRIQVSEDRDRAATQKVITWLLPPHPPISNL
;
A
#
# COMPACT_ATOMS: atom_id res chain seq x y z
N ALA A 1 -48.36 30.96 -14.93
CA ALA A 1 -46.96 31.24 -14.51
C ALA A 1 -46.66 30.85 -13.06
N LYS A 2 -47.43 31.30 -12.05
CA LYS A 2 -47.13 31.06 -10.62
C LYS A 2 -47.18 29.58 -10.17
N SER A 3 -47.97 28.73 -10.84
CA SER A 3 -48.12 27.31 -10.48
C SER A 3 -46.91 26.43 -10.85
N CYS A 4 -46.25 26.68 -11.99
CA CYS A 4 -45.05 25.92 -12.40
C CYS A 4 -43.81 26.27 -11.56
N HIS A 5 -43.72 27.50 -11.04
CA HIS A 5 -42.61 27.91 -10.18
C HIS A 5 -42.65 27.18 -8.82
N LEU A 6 -43.86 26.94 -8.29
CA LEU A 6 -44.03 26.25 -7.01
C LEU A 6 -43.76 24.73 -7.12
N GLN A 7 -44.01 24.14 -8.29
CA GLN A 7 -43.71 22.73 -8.59
C GLN A 7 -42.20 22.44 -8.62
N ILE A 8 -41.39 23.36 -9.15
CA ILE A 8 -39.92 23.20 -9.23
C ILE A 8 -39.30 23.24 -7.82
N GLU A 9 -39.75 24.16 -6.96
CA GLU A 9 -39.25 24.29 -5.58
C GLU A 9 -39.55 23.06 -4.73
N VAL A 10 -40.77 22.53 -4.82
CA VAL A 10 -41.16 21.31 -4.08
C VAL A 10 -40.38 20.09 -4.56
N LEU A 11 -40.17 19.96 -5.87
CA LEU A 11 -39.39 18.85 -6.44
C LEU A 11 -37.93 18.90 -5.99
N LEU A 12 -37.31 20.08 -5.98
CA LEU A 12 -35.93 20.27 -5.52
C LEU A 12 -35.77 19.93 -4.02
N PHE A 13 -36.73 20.35 -3.19
CA PHE A 13 -36.70 20.09 -1.75
C PHE A 13 -36.85 18.60 -1.40
N VAL A 14 -37.74 17.89 -2.12
CA VAL A 14 -37.98 16.45 -1.91
C VAL A 14 -36.79 15.62 -2.39
N VAL A 15 -36.26 15.92 -3.59
CA VAL A 15 -35.08 15.23 -4.13
C VAL A 15 -33.83 15.50 -3.27
N GLY A 16 -33.65 16.73 -2.79
CA GLY A 16 -32.53 17.08 -1.90
C GLY A 16 -32.57 16.33 -0.57
N ARG A 17 -33.75 16.18 0.05
CA ARG A 17 -33.91 15.41 1.29
C ARG A 17 -33.63 13.92 1.09
N ALA A 18 -34.12 13.32 0.01
CA ALA A 18 -33.89 11.90 -0.27
C ALA A 18 -32.39 11.60 -0.49
N LEU A 19 -31.67 12.48 -1.20
CA LEU A 19 -30.24 12.34 -1.43
C LEU A 19 -29.43 12.45 -0.12
N ALA A 20 -29.76 13.41 0.75
CA ALA A 20 -29.12 13.54 2.05
C ALA A 20 -29.38 12.32 2.95
N GLN A 21 -30.59 11.75 2.92
CA GLN A 21 -30.94 10.55 3.67
C GLN A 21 -30.20 9.32 3.16
N ALA A 22 -30.05 9.15 1.84
CA ALA A 22 -29.27 8.06 1.26
C ALA A 22 -27.79 8.16 1.64
N LEU A 23 -27.20 9.37 1.57
CA LEU A 23 -25.82 9.58 2.01
C LEU A 23 -25.65 9.28 3.51
N GLN A 24 -26.58 9.73 4.35
CA GLN A 24 -26.53 9.47 5.79
C GLN A 24 -26.63 7.96 6.11
N GLN A 25 -27.41 7.19 5.35
CA GLN A 25 -27.54 5.75 5.51
C GLN A 25 -26.24 5.00 5.16
N GLU A 26 -25.59 5.36 4.05
CA GLU A 26 -24.28 4.81 3.65
C GLU A 26 -23.20 5.10 4.70
N PHE A 27 -23.14 6.35 5.20
CA PHE A 27 -22.17 6.74 6.23
C PHE A 27 -22.44 6.07 7.58
N ALA A 28 -23.69 5.96 8.02
CA ALA A 28 -24.04 5.33 9.29
C ALA A 28 -23.78 3.81 9.27
N ALA A 29 -24.12 3.12 8.18
CA ALA A 29 -23.82 1.71 8.00
C ALA A 29 -22.30 1.45 7.95
N SER A 30 -21.56 2.31 7.27
CA SER A 30 -20.09 2.23 7.20
C SER A 30 -19.42 2.47 8.55
N GLN A 31 -19.91 3.43 9.35
CA GLN A 31 -19.34 3.74 10.66
C GLN A 31 -19.64 2.65 11.71
N ALA A 32 -20.81 2.00 11.64
CA ALA A 32 -21.15 0.88 12.52
C ALA A 32 -20.25 -0.35 12.29
N ALA A 33 -19.80 -0.60 11.05
CA ALA A 33 -18.84 -1.65 10.73
C ALA A 33 -17.40 -1.30 11.15
N ALA A 34 -17.01 -0.03 11.07
CA ALA A 34 -15.70 0.43 11.52
C ALA A 34 -15.56 0.44 13.07
N GLY A 35 -16.65 0.68 13.78
CA GLY A 35 -16.67 0.72 15.26
C GLY A 35 -16.40 -0.62 15.94
N THR A 36 -16.72 -1.74 15.30
CA THR A 36 -16.48 -3.09 15.85
C THR A 36 -15.06 -3.59 15.60
N TRP A 37 -14.34 -3.03 14.62
CA TRP A 37 -12.94 -3.34 14.29
C TRP A 37 -11.91 -2.37 14.90
N GLY A 38 -12.37 -1.28 15.53
CA GLY A 38 -11.54 -0.14 15.94
C GLY A 38 -10.58 -0.32 17.13
N ARG A 39 -10.45 -1.51 17.75
CA ARG A 39 -9.45 -1.73 18.81
C ARG A 39 -8.30 -2.68 18.45
N ALA A 40 -8.42 -3.51 17.43
CA ALA A 40 -7.39 -4.50 17.08
C ALA A 40 -6.62 -4.17 15.77
N GLY A 41 -7.15 -3.30 14.91
CA GLY A 41 -6.59 -3.06 13.56
C GLY A 41 -5.80 -1.77 13.35
N HIS A 42 -5.74 -0.86 14.33
CA HIS A 42 -5.14 0.47 14.14
C HIS A 42 -3.60 0.48 14.01
N GLN A 43 -2.92 -0.65 14.23
CA GLN A 43 -1.50 -0.77 13.95
C GLN A 43 -1.22 -1.17 12.48
N CYS A 44 -2.19 -1.77 11.79
CA CYS A 44 -2.01 -2.22 10.39
C CYS A 44 -2.61 -1.25 9.36
N ALA A 45 -3.63 -0.45 9.72
CA ALA A 45 -4.32 0.46 8.78
C ALA A 45 -3.65 1.84 8.61
N ALA A 46 -2.82 2.27 9.58
CA ALA A 46 -2.01 3.48 9.45
C ALA A 46 -0.79 3.30 8.52
N ALA A 47 -0.46 2.05 8.17
CA ALA A 47 0.57 1.72 7.19
C ALA A 47 0.03 1.69 5.74
N SER A 48 -1.28 1.71 5.53
CA SER A 48 -1.91 1.50 4.21
C SER A 48 -2.59 2.74 3.61
N SER A 49 -2.46 3.91 4.23
CA SER A 49 -3.10 5.16 3.81
C SER A 49 -2.17 6.19 3.13
N LEU A 50 -1.03 5.75 2.60
CA LEU A 50 -0.32 6.50 1.56
C LEU A 50 -0.76 5.94 0.19
N PRO A 51 -1.04 6.79 -0.83
CA PRO A 51 -1.29 6.34 -2.19
C PRO A 51 -0.21 5.32 -2.58
N SER A 52 -0.66 4.10 -2.82
CA SER A 52 0.09 2.87 -2.89
C SER A 52 1.11 2.91 -4.04
N LEU A 53 2.31 3.44 -3.76
CA LEU A 53 3.43 3.35 -4.68
C LEU A 53 3.75 1.86 -4.88
N ARG A 54 3.48 1.36 -6.09
CA ARG A 54 3.66 -0.06 -6.38
C ARG A 54 5.15 -0.38 -6.48
N LEU A 55 5.50 -1.64 -6.23
CA LEU A 55 6.89 -2.11 -6.28
C LEU A 55 7.53 -1.83 -7.65
N TRP A 56 6.80 -2.09 -8.74
CA TRP A 56 7.26 -1.82 -10.10
C TRP A 56 7.44 -0.30 -10.37
N GLU A 57 6.60 0.56 -9.78
CA GLU A 57 6.75 2.02 -9.89
C GLU A 57 8.00 2.50 -9.14
N ALA A 58 8.24 1.95 -7.94
CA ALA A 58 9.43 2.27 -7.17
C ALA A 58 10.73 1.85 -7.91
N GLN A 59 10.72 0.69 -8.56
CA GLN A 59 11.83 0.24 -9.41
C GLN A 59 12.09 1.19 -10.58
N GLN A 60 11.04 1.66 -11.24
CA GLN A 60 11.19 2.62 -12.34
C GLN A 60 11.70 3.97 -11.87
N VAL A 61 11.19 4.49 -10.75
CA VAL A 61 11.66 5.76 -10.18
C VAL A 61 13.15 5.71 -9.85
N LEU A 62 13.66 4.58 -9.36
CA LEU A 62 15.08 4.39 -9.04
C LEU A 62 15.90 3.77 -10.19
N SER A 63 15.28 3.53 -11.36
CA SER A 63 15.87 2.83 -12.52
C SER A 63 16.63 1.55 -12.11
N ALA A 64 16.09 0.81 -11.15
CA ALA A 64 16.74 -0.37 -10.58
C ALA A 64 16.07 -1.64 -11.12
N SER A 65 16.76 -2.36 -12.02
CA SER A 65 16.28 -3.65 -12.54
C SER A 65 16.53 -4.82 -11.59
N LYS A 66 17.45 -4.67 -10.64
CA LYS A 66 17.81 -5.68 -9.63
C LYS A 66 17.55 -5.13 -8.24
N LEU A 67 16.83 -5.89 -7.41
CA LEU A 67 16.54 -5.56 -6.02
C LEU A 67 17.78 -5.77 -5.11
N SER A 68 18.96 -5.26 -5.50
CA SER A 68 20.13 -5.30 -4.63
C SER A 68 20.21 -4.03 -3.80
N ARG A 69 20.39 -4.17 -2.48
CA ARG A 69 20.50 -3.03 -1.54
C ARG A 69 21.57 -2.02 -1.97
N LYS A 70 22.69 -2.50 -2.55
CA LYS A 70 23.80 -1.66 -3.01
C LYS A 70 23.44 -0.81 -4.23
N GLU A 71 22.73 -1.38 -5.20
CA GLU A 71 22.30 -0.62 -6.39
C GLU A 71 21.23 0.41 -6.03
N ILE A 72 20.28 0.05 -5.17
CA ILE A 72 19.24 0.98 -4.69
C ILE A 72 19.86 2.21 -4.04
N GLN A 73 20.83 2.01 -3.14
CA GLN A 73 21.51 3.11 -2.45
C GLN A 73 22.30 4.00 -3.43
N LYS A 74 23.04 3.40 -4.37
CA LYS A 74 23.82 4.13 -5.37
C LYS A 74 22.92 4.98 -6.30
N SER A 75 21.83 4.40 -6.80
CA SER A 75 20.87 5.11 -7.65
C SER A 75 20.16 6.22 -6.87
N TYR A 76 19.80 5.97 -5.62
CA TYR A 76 19.21 6.97 -4.73
C TYR A 76 20.14 8.16 -4.52
N GLU A 77 21.40 7.94 -4.15
CA GLU A 77 22.37 9.01 -3.91
C GLU A 77 22.58 9.88 -5.14
N HIS A 78 22.68 9.24 -6.32
CA HIS A 78 22.79 9.94 -7.57
C HIS A 78 21.53 10.79 -7.84
N LEU A 79 20.35 10.19 -7.88
CA LEU A 79 19.10 10.90 -8.19
C LEU A 79 18.77 12.00 -7.17
N PHE A 80 19.08 11.78 -5.90
CA PHE A 80 18.88 12.77 -4.85
C PHE A 80 19.83 13.97 -4.99
N LYS A 81 21.09 13.73 -5.38
CA LYS A 81 22.08 14.79 -5.60
C LYS A 81 21.72 15.65 -6.81
N VAL A 82 21.34 15.03 -7.93
CA VAL A 82 21.02 15.75 -9.17
C VAL A 82 19.67 16.50 -9.07
N ASN A 83 18.70 16.02 -8.28
CA ASN A 83 17.40 16.67 -8.10
C ASN A 83 17.32 17.58 -6.85
N ASN A 84 18.46 17.97 -6.28
CA ASN A 84 18.45 18.82 -5.09
C ASN A 84 17.87 20.21 -5.43
N ARG A 85 16.99 20.73 -4.57
CA ARG A 85 16.34 22.04 -4.74
C ARG A 85 17.34 23.18 -4.91
N SER A 86 18.50 23.10 -4.25
CA SER A 86 19.56 24.12 -4.35
C SER A 86 20.22 24.19 -5.73
N ILE A 87 20.09 23.15 -6.56
CA ILE A 87 20.67 23.05 -7.91
C ILE A 87 19.58 23.31 -8.98
N GLY A 88 18.38 23.74 -8.57
CA GLY A 88 17.23 23.91 -9.47
C GLY A 88 16.36 22.67 -9.63
N GLY A 89 16.55 21.64 -8.79
CA GLY A 89 15.68 20.48 -8.75
C GLY A 89 14.31 20.75 -8.11
N SER A 90 13.39 19.79 -8.26
CA SER A 90 12.04 19.88 -7.68
C SER A 90 11.91 19.07 -6.39
N PHE A 91 11.28 19.67 -5.38
CA PHE A 91 10.88 18.98 -4.16
C PHE A 91 9.96 17.78 -4.44
N TYR A 92 9.16 17.85 -5.51
CA TYR A 92 8.27 16.76 -5.90
C TYR A 92 9.06 15.52 -6.35
N LEU A 93 10.05 15.72 -7.22
CA LEU A 93 10.93 14.66 -7.73
C LEU A 93 11.73 14.04 -6.58
N GLN A 94 12.29 14.88 -5.70
CA GLN A 94 13.00 14.41 -4.51
C GLN A 94 12.08 13.58 -3.59
N SER A 95 10.86 14.06 -3.34
CA SER A 95 9.86 13.34 -2.54
C SER A 95 9.51 11.98 -3.16
N LYS A 96 9.44 11.87 -4.50
CA LYS A 96 9.21 10.59 -5.19
C LYS A 96 10.38 9.62 -5.03
N VAL A 97 11.61 10.10 -5.13
CA VAL A 97 12.82 9.29 -4.96
C VAL A 97 12.93 8.74 -3.53
N VAL A 98 12.62 9.56 -2.53
CA VAL A 98 12.60 9.13 -1.12
C VAL A 98 11.53 8.07 -0.88
N ARG A 99 10.30 8.29 -1.38
CA ARG A 99 9.20 7.31 -1.24
C ARG A 99 9.48 5.99 -1.95
N ALA A 100 10.11 6.03 -3.11
CA ALA A 100 10.53 4.83 -3.84
C ALA A 100 11.57 4.03 -3.06
N LYS A 101 12.54 4.69 -2.42
CA LYS A 101 13.53 4.05 -1.57
C LYS A 101 12.87 3.34 -0.38
N GLU A 102 12.03 4.05 0.38
CA GLU A 102 11.31 3.50 1.54
C GLU A 102 10.53 2.23 1.16
N ARG A 103 9.86 2.24 0.00
CA ARG A 103 9.08 1.09 -0.48
C ARG A 103 9.97 -0.12 -0.79
N LEU A 104 11.11 0.07 -1.46
CA LEU A 104 12.03 -1.03 -1.78
C LEU A 104 12.76 -1.57 -0.55
N GLU A 105 13.07 -0.73 0.43
CA GLU A 105 13.67 -1.16 1.69
C GLU A 105 12.70 -2.02 2.51
N GLU A 106 11.41 -1.69 2.51
CA GLU A 106 10.39 -2.50 3.17
C GLU A 106 10.24 -3.88 2.50
N GLU A 107 10.25 -3.95 1.17
CA GLU A 107 10.20 -5.23 0.44
C GLU A 107 11.42 -6.11 0.73
N LEU A 108 12.62 -5.53 0.81
CA LEU A 108 13.82 -6.26 1.22
C LEU A 108 13.72 -6.78 2.67
N ARG A 109 13.06 -6.05 3.56
CA ARG A 109 12.84 -6.47 4.95
C ARG A 109 11.85 -7.62 5.03
N ILE A 110 10.76 -7.56 4.26
CA ILE A 110 9.73 -8.61 4.22
C ILE A 110 10.32 -9.92 3.68
N GLN A 111 11.11 -9.87 2.59
CA GLN A 111 11.79 -11.06 2.04
C GLN A 111 12.69 -11.75 3.07
N VAL A 112 13.47 -10.99 3.84
CA VAL A 112 14.33 -11.54 4.89
C VAL A 112 13.53 -12.24 6.00
N SER A 113 12.35 -11.72 6.36
CA SER A 113 11.47 -12.41 7.33
C SER A 113 10.87 -13.69 6.74
N GLU A 114 10.37 -13.65 5.49
CA GLU A 114 9.77 -14.82 4.84
C GLU A 114 10.77 -15.96 4.64
N ASP A 115 12.02 -15.64 4.28
CA ASP A 115 13.08 -16.64 4.14
C ASP A 115 13.40 -17.33 5.47
N ARG A 116 13.39 -16.57 6.57
CA ARG A 116 13.62 -17.10 7.92
C ARG A 116 12.48 -18.02 8.35
N ASP A 117 11.24 -17.65 8.05
CA ASP A 117 10.05 -18.42 8.40
C ASP A 117 9.94 -19.69 7.54
N ARG A 118 10.29 -19.61 6.25
CA ARG A 118 10.38 -20.78 5.36
C ARG A 118 11.50 -21.72 5.79
N ALA A 119 12.67 -21.20 6.17
CA ALA A 119 13.77 -22.02 6.68
C ALA A 119 13.40 -22.70 8.00
N ALA A 120 12.66 -22.01 8.89
CA ALA A 120 12.15 -22.60 10.12
C ALA A 120 11.13 -23.70 9.84
N THR A 121 10.17 -23.45 8.94
CA THR A 121 9.15 -24.44 8.55
C THR A 121 9.78 -25.66 7.86
N GLN A 122 10.75 -25.45 6.97
CA GLN A 122 11.49 -26.52 6.30
C GLN A 122 12.30 -27.35 7.30
N LYS A 123 12.93 -26.70 8.29
CA LYS A 123 13.66 -27.39 9.37
C LYS A 123 12.69 -28.22 10.21
N VAL A 124 11.52 -27.71 10.56
CA VAL A 124 10.49 -28.48 11.29
C VAL A 124 10.03 -29.70 10.48
N ILE A 125 9.73 -29.53 9.19
CA ILE A 125 9.34 -30.63 8.29
C ILE A 125 10.45 -31.68 8.16
N THR A 126 11.71 -31.25 8.07
CA THR A 126 12.86 -32.17 7.97
C THR A 126 13.03 -33.05 9.20
N TRP A 127 12.62 -32.59 10.38
CA TRP A 127 12.64 -33.38 11.62
C TRP A 127 11.40 -34.28 11.77
N LEU A 128 10.33 -34.00 11.04
CA LEU A 128 9.07 -34.75 11.06
C LEU A 128 9.06 -35.92 10.04
N LEU A 129 9.94 -35.91 9.04
CA LEU A 129 10.01 -36.95 8.01
C LEU A 129 11.27 -37.80 8.17
N PRO A 130 11.16 -39.12 8.43
CA PRO A 130 12.33 -39.98 8.55
C PRO A 130 13.09 -40.06 7.20
N PRO A 131 14.44 -40.17 7.23
CA PRO A 131 15.24 -40.27 6.02
C PRO A 131 14.84 -41.52 5.24
N HIS A 132 14.43 -41.32 3.98
CA HIS A 132 14.06 -42.40 3.08
C HIS A 132 15.35 -43.09 2.60
N PRO A 133 15.42 -44.44 2.64
CA PRO A 133 16.58 -45.15 2.13
C PRO A 133 16.75 -44.85 0.63
N PRO A 134 17.99 -44.75 0.14
CA PRO A 134 18.22 -44.57 -1.29
C PRO A 134 17.59 -45.75 -2.03
N ILE A 135 16.73 -45.43 -3.02
CA ILE A 135 16.14 -46.43 -3.89
C ILE A 135 17.29 -47.07 -4.67
N SER A 136 17.71 -48.25 -4.25
CA SER A 136 18.58 -49.10 -5.06
C SER A 136 17.75 -49.54 -6.25
N ASN A 137 18.14 -49.10 -7.45
CA ASN A 137 17.59 -49.67 -8.67
C ASN A 137 17.98 -51.15 -8.71
N LEU A 138 16.97 -51.98 -8.97
CA LEU A 138 17.03 -53.43 -9.20
C LEU A 138 18.17 -53.84 -10.15
#